data_AF-A0A075LM48-F1
#
_entry.id   AF-A0A075LM48-F1
#
_cell.length_a   1.000
_cell.length_b   1.000
_cell.length_c   1.000
_cell.angle_alpha   90.00
_cell.angle_beta   90.00
_cell.angle_gamma   90.00
#
_symmetry.space_group_name_H-M   'P 1'
#
loop_
_entity.id
_entity.type
_entity.pdbx_description
1 polymer ?
#
loop_
_entity_poly.entity_id
_entity_poly.type
_entity_poly.pdbx_seq_one_letter_code
_entity_poly.pdbx_strand_id
1 'polypeptide(L)'
;MTERAIIAIPMGDPAGIGPEITMKSLTKQEIYDVCKPLVIGDTAVIKKAIDIVEANLEVNEVSSPTEGKYELGTVDVINLDNIDIDALEYGQVSAQGGQGAFEYIKKSVELAMDGQVQALATTPINKESLKAAKVPYIGHTEMLEDLAGSDDPLTMFEVNGMRIFFLTRHLSLKDAIAQMTKERVQDYLIRCDRALQRLGVENRRFAVAGLNPHSGEGGLFGWEEVEQIKPGIELAVKDGIDAVGPVPADSVFFQALNGKYDAVLSLYHDQGHIAAKMTDFHRTVSITNGLPFLRTSVDHGTAFDIAGKNIAESISMEECIKVAAQYAPNFTRTTL
;
A
#
# COMPACT_ATOMS: atom_id res chain seq x y z
N MET A 1 -10.24 -22.07 13.24
CA MET A 1 -9.38 -20.91 12.95
C MET A 1 -9.19 -20.88 11.45
N THR A 2 -9.48 -19.77 10.79
CA THR A 2 -9.08 -19.56 9.40
C THR A 2 -7.56 -19.70 9.28
N GLU A 3 -7.08 -20.32 8.21
CA GLU A 3 -5.64 -20.46 7.99
C GLU A 3 -4.99 -19.08 7.82
N ARG A 4 -3.85 -18.85 8.50
CA ARG A 4 -3.08 -17.60 8.39
C ARG A 4 -2.54 -17.46 6.96
N ALA A 5 -2.81 -16.31 6.34
CA ALA A 5 -2.33 -15.98 5.01
C ALA A 5 -0.79 -15.84 4.96
N ILE A 6 -0.18 -16.27 3.86
CA ILE A 6 1.22 -16.00 3.53
C ILE A 6 1.32 -14.62 2.89
N ILE A 7 2.10 -13.75 3.52
CA ILE A 7 2.31 -12.37 3.07
C ILE A 7 3.75 -12.25 2.56
N ALA A 8 3.90 -11.99 1.26
CA ALA A 8 5.18 -11.77 0.62
C ALA A 8 5.71 -10.37 0.95
N ILE A 9 6.95 -10.30 1.44
CA ILE A 9 7.65 -9.08 1.81
C ILE A 9 8.89 -8.96 0.91
N PRO A 10 8.78 -8.36 -0.28
CA PRO A 10 9.96 -8.03 -1.07
C PRO A 10 10.78 -6.98 -0.32
N MET A 11 12.09 -7.23 -0.17
CA MET A 11 12.97 -6.38 0.65
C MET A 11 13.22 -4.98 0.11
N GLY A 12 12.89 -4.71 -1.15
CA GLY A 12 13.09 -3.40 -1.77
C GLY A 12 14.57 -3.13 -2.06
N ASP A 13 14.99 -1.87 -2.00
CA ASP A 13 16.39 -1.52 -2.24
C ASP A 13 17.27 -1.98 -1.05
N PRO A 14 18.24 -2.90 -1.25
CA PRO A 14 19.10 -3.42 -0.19
C PRO A 14 20.03 -2.36 0.43
N ALA A 15 20.29 -1.25 -0.26
CA ALA A 15 21.06 -0.12 0.28
C ALA A 15 20.20 0.85 1.11
N GLY A 16 18.87 0.66 1.15
CA GLY A 16 17.95 1.46 1.95
C GLY A 16 17.58 0.83 3.29
N ILE A 17 16.60 1.43 3.98
CA ILE A 17 16.11 0.93 5.27
C ILE A 17 15.17 -0.29 5.18
N GLY A 18 14.81 -0.73 3.96
CA GLY A 18 13.87 -1.83 3.74
C GLY A 18 14.24 -3.10 4.52
N PRO A 19 15.48 -3.60 4.41
CA PRO A 19 15.95 -4.73 5.21
C PRO A 19 15.83 -4.51 6.73
N GLU A 20 16.21 -3.34 7.24
CA GLU A 20 16.18 -3.03 8.69
C GLU A 20 14.75 -3.03 9.23
N ILE A 21 13.82 -2.34 8.58
CA ILE A 21 12.43 -2.25 9.06
C ILE A 21 11.72 -3.60 8.95
N THR A 22 12.04 -4.42 7.95
CA THR A 22 11.51 -5.78 7.85
C THR A 22 12.00 -6.63 9.01
N MET A 23 13.32 -6.66 9.28
CA MET A 23 13.86 -7.47 10.39
C MET A 23 13.28 -7.04 11.74
N LYS A 24 13.19 -5.73 12.00
CA LYS A 24 12.54 -5.20 13.21
C LYS A 24 11.08 -5.65 13.32
N SER A 25 10.32 -5.62 12.22
CA SER A 25 8.92 -6.07 12.21
C SER A 25 8.80 -7.56 12.54
N LEU A 26 9.72 -8.39 12.03
CA LEU A 26 9.72 -9.84 12.26
C LEU A 26 10.21 -10.25 13.66
N THR A 27 10.57 -9.29 14.52
CA THR A 27 10.76 -9.55 15.96
C THR A 27 9.46 -9.54 16.76
N LYS A 28 8.32 -9.17 16.14
CA LYS A 28 7.06 -8.92 16.83
C LYS A 28 6.12 -10.13 16.73
N GLN A 29 5.74 -10.70 17.88
CA GLN A 29 4.80 -11.84 17.96
C GLN A 29 3.48 -11.55 17.24
N GLU A 30 2.96 -10.33 17.36
CA GLU A 30 1.72 -9.87 16.72
C GLU A 30 1.71 -10.01 15.19
N ILE A 31 2.87 -10.05 14.52
CA ILE A 31 2.94 -10.32 13.07
C ILE A 31 2.65 -11.80 12.78
N TYR A 32 3.24 -12.69 13.57
CA TYR A 32 3.02 -14.13 13.44
C TYR A 32 1.61 -14.53 13.91
N ASP A 33 0.98 -13.78 14.81
CA ASP A 33 -0.39 -14.05 15.23
C ASP A 33 -1.40 -13.88 14.09
N VAL A 34 -1.13 -12.95 13.15
CA VAL A 34 -2.05 -12.62 12.05
C VAL A 34 -1.66 -13.24 10.71
N CYS A 35 -0.38 -13.58 10.48
CA CYS A 35 0.08 -14.07 9.18
C CYS A 35 1.26 -15.03 9.23
N LYS A 36 1.63 -15.53 8.05
CA LYS A 36 2.87 -16.25 7.73
C LYS A 36 3.77 -15.31 6.90
N PRO A 37 4.69 -14.54 7.52
CA PRO A 37 5.52 -13.58 6.79
C PRO A 37 6.60 -14.32 5.99
N LEU A 38 6.67 -14.08 4.69
CA LEU A 38 7.70 -14.64 3.79
C LEU A 38 8.52 -13.50 3.19
N VAL A 39 9.84 -13.50 3.39
CA VAL A 39 10.73 -12.48 2.81
C VAL A 39 11.21 -12.92 1.44
N ILE A 40 11.20 -12.01 0.47
CA ILE A 40 11.79 -12.21 -0.86
C ILE A 40 12.96 -11.24 -0.98
N GLY A 41 14.17 -11.76 -1.10
CA GLY A 41 15.37 -10.95 -0.94
C GLY A 41 16.66 -11.71 -1.20
N ASP A 42 17.71 -11.23 -0.56
CA ASP A 42 19.05 -11.82 -0.58
C ASP A 42 19.47 -12.16 0.86
N THR A 43 19.88 -13.41 1.10
CA THR A 43 20.21 -13.89 2.44
C THR A 43 21.37 -13.11 3.07
N ALA A 44 22.38 -12.70 2.30
CA ALA A 44 23.53 -11.97 2.84
C ALA A 44 23.11 -10.58 3.33
N VAL A 45 22.24 -9.90 2.58
CA VAL A 45 21.63 -8.62 3.00
C VAL A 45 20.78 -8.81 4.26
N ILE A 46 19.97 -9.87 4.34
CA ILE A 46 19.12 -10.15 5.50
C ILE A 46 19.96 -10.38 6.75
N LYS A 47 21.02 -11.19 6.66
CA LYS A 47 21.93 -11.44 7.79
C LYS A 47 22.58 -10.16 8.28
N LYS A 48 23.06 -9.31 7.36
CA LYS A 48 23.59 -7.98 7.71
C LYS A 48 22.55 -7.10 8.39
N ALA A 49 21.30 -7.11 7.91
CA ALA A 49 20.22 -6.36 8.53
C ALA A 49 19.90 -6.86 9.94
N ILE A 50 19.86 -8.19 10.17
CA ILE A 50 19.69 -8.81 11.48
C ILE A 50 20.79 -8.33 12.45
N ASP A 51 22.04 -8.33 12.00
CA ASP A 51 23.18 -7.84 12.79
C ASP A 51 23.03 -6.36 13.13
N ILE A 52 22.69 -5.51 12.14
CA ILE A 52 22.52 -4.06 12.32
C ILE A 52 21.42 -3.75 13.33
N VAL A 53 20.31 -4.47 13.27
CA VAL A 53 19.16 -4.23 14.17
C VAL A 53 19.29 -4.98 15.50
N GLU A 54 20.40 -5.70 15.70
CA GLU A 54 20.70 -6.49 16.90
C GLU A 54 19.57 -7.49 17.25
N ALA A 55 18.96 -8.09 16.23
CA ALA A 55 17.84 -9.01 16.39
C ALA A 55 18.30 -10.46 16.58
N ASN A 56 17.60 -11.21 17.43
CA ASN A 56 17.78 -12.65 17.57
C ASN A 56 16.89 -13.41 16.56
N LEU A 57 17.30 -13.41 15.30
CA LEU A 57 16.60 -14.04 14.19
C LEU A 57 17.52 -15.01 13.44
N GLU A 58 17.02 -16.20 13.16
CA GLU A 58 17.69 -17.19 12.30
C GLU A 58 17.08 -17.16 10.89
N VAL A 59 17.91 -17.28 9.86
CA VAL A 59 17.45 -17.33 8.47
C VAL A 59 17.17 -18.77 8.07
N ASN A 60 15.97 -19.03 7.56
CA ASN A 60 15.57 -20.30 6.95
C ASN A 60 15.29 -20.08 5.46
N GLU A 61 16.24 -20.48 4.61
CA GLU A 61 16.03 -20.42 3.16
C GLU A 61 15.05 -21.50 2.72
N VAL A 62 14.05 -21.11 1.93
CA VAL A 62 13.01 -22.00 1.40
C VAL A 62 12.92 -21.90 -0.12
N SER A 63 12.65 -23.03 -0.78
CA SER A 63 12.48 -23.05 -2.24
C SER A 63 11.05 -22.70 -2.66
N SER A 64 10.10 -22.90 -1.74
CA SER A 64 8.67 -22.60 -1.95
C SER A 64 8.03 -22.01 -0.70
N PRO A 65 6.98 -21.18 -0.83
CA PRO A 65 6.24 -20.66 0.33
C PRO A 65 5.70 -21.74 1.27
N THR A 66 5.44 -22.96 0.80
CA THR A 66 4.92 -24.05 1.64
C THR A 66 5.95 -24.67 2.58
N GLU A 67 7.24 -24.43 2.37
CA GLU A 67 8.34 -24.97 3.19
C GLU A 67 8.69 -24.10 4.41
N GLY A 68 8.11 -22.90 4.49
CA GLY A 68 8.37 -21.97 5.59
C GLY A 68 7.91 -22.49 6.95
N LYS A 69 8.69 -22.20 8.00
CA LYS A 69 8.33 -22.52 9.38
C LYS A 69 7.27 -21.56 9.90
N TYR A 70 7.41 -20.28 9.58
CA TYR A 70 6.53 -19.19 9.99
C TYR A 70 6.35 -19.08 11.51
N GLU A 71 7.48 -19.17 12.21
CA GLU A 71 7.60 -19.12 13.66
C GLU A 71 8.45 -17.93 14.08
N LEU A 72 8.09 -17.31 15.20
CA LEU A 72 8.87 -16.20 15.77
C LEU A 72 10.31 -16.65 16.03
N GLY A 73 11.28 -15.80 15.67
CA GLY A 73 12.70 -16.13 15.77
C GLY A 73 13.27 -16.71 14.48
N THR A 74 12.44 -17.08 13.50
CA THR A 74 12.87 -17.51 12.17
C THR A 74 12.35 -16.58 11.08
N VAL A 75 13.24 -16.20 10.16
CA VAL A 75 12.91 -15.49 8.93
C VAL A 75 12.93 -16.49 7.79
N ASP A 76 11.77 -16.84 7.25
CA ASP A 76 11.66 -17.64 6.04
C ASP A 76 11.94 -16.77 4.81
N VAL A 77 12.86 -17.21 3.95
CA VAL A 77 13.38 -16.39 2.84
C VAL A 77 13.38 -17.19 1.53
N ILE A 78 12.83 -16.60 0.48
CA ILE A 78 13.17 -16.99 -0.89
C ILE A 78 14.38 -16.14 -1.30
N ASN A 79 15.56 -16.78 -1.30
CA ASN A 79 16.84 -16.15 -1.60
C ASN A 79 17.05 -16.09 -3.12
N LEU A 80 17.29 -14.90 -3.67
CA LEU A 80 17.64 -14.70 -5.08
C LEU A 80 19.15 -14.67 -5.35
N ASP A 81 19.99 -14.56 -4.32
CA ASP A 81 21.46 -14.58 -4.41
C ASP A 81 22.01 -13.65 -5.51
N ASN A 82 21.57 -12.38 -5.48
CA ASN A 82 21.75 -11.41 -6.57
C ASN A 82 22.42 -10.10 -6.13
N ILE A 83 22.92 -10.03 -4.89
CA ILE A 83 23.63 -8.86 -4.35
C ILE A 83 25.08 -9.21 -4.03
N ASP A 84 26.01 -8.40 -4.53
CA ASP A 84 27.39 -8.41 -4.06
C ASP A 84 27.47 -7.59 -2.77
N ILE A 85 27.43 -8.32 -1.65
CA ILE A 85 27.38 -7.72 -0.31
C ILE A 85 28.64 -6.93 0.04
N ASP A 86 29.79 -7.27 -0.57
CA ASP A 86 31.05 -6.56 -0.32
C ASP A 86 31.11 -5.22 -1.07
N ALA A 87 30.36 -5.10 -2.16
CA ALA A 87 30.21 -3.87 -2.94
C ALA A 87 28.96 -3.04 -2.56
N LEU A 88 28.14 -3.51 -1.61
CA LEU A 88 26.92 -2.82 -1.19
C LEU A 88 27.24 -1.69 -0.20
N GLU A 89 27.01 -0.45 -0.63
CA GLU A 89 27.15 0.73 0.22
C GLU A 89 25.78 1.25 0.65
N TYR A 90 25.50 1.27 1.95
CA TYR A 90 24.26 1.82 2.50
C TYR A 90 24.11 3.30 2.17
N GLY A 91 22.88 3.69 1.85
CA GLY A 91 22.54 5.08 1.56
C GLY A 91 23.02 5.60 0.21
N GLN A 92 23.50 4.71 -0.68
CA GLN A 92 23.98 5.09 -2.00
C GLN A 92 23.18 4.46 -3.12
N VAL A 93 22.97 5.25 -4.17
CA VAL A 93 22.36 4.77 -5.42
C VAL A 93 23.28 3.74 -6.06
N SER A 94 22.75 2.55 -6.34
CA SER A 94 23.51 1.48 -6.96
C SER A 94 22.68 0.70 -7.99
N ALA A 95 23.34 0.23 -9.05
CA ALA A 95 22.70 -0.61 -10.06
C ALA A 95 22.26 -1.97 -9.47
N GLN A 96 23.07 -2.57 -8.60
CA GLN A 96 22.68 -3.81 -7.91
C GLN A 96 21.47 -3.61 -6.99
N GLY A 97 21.38 -2.47 -6.29
CA GLY A 97 20.24 -2.19 -5.42
C GLY A 97 18.94 -2.02 -6.21
N GLY A 98 19.00 -1.34 -7.36
CA GLY A 98 17.86 -1.20 -8.26
C GLY A 98 17.44 -2.53 -8.89
N GLN A 99 18.41 -3.33 -9.36
CA GLN A 99 18.13 -4.64 -9.96
C GLN A 99 17.54 -5.61 -8.93
N GLY A 100 18.13 -5.70 -7.74
CA GLY A 100 17.64 -6.55 -6.66
C GLY A 100 16.21 -6.18 -6.28
N ALA A 101 15.94 -4.88 -6.04
CA ALA A 101 14.60 -4.41 -5.72
C ALA A 101 13.55 -4.81 -6.76
N PHE A 102 13.88 -4.67 -8.05
CA PHE A 102 13.01 -5.10 -9.15
C PHE A 102 12.76 -6.62 -9.13
N GLU A 103 13.81 -7.42 -8.98
CA GLU A 103 13.71 -8.88 -8.99
C GLU A 103 12.93 -9.42 -7.79
N TYR A 104 13.07 -8.81 -6.61
CA TYR A 104 12.29 -9.18 -5.43
C TYR A 104 10.80 -8.92 -5.65
N ILE A 105 10.45 -7.76 -6.23
CA ILE A 105 9.06 -7.44 -6.56
C ILE A 105 8.54 -8.42 -7.62
N LYS A 106 9.30 -8.63 -8.69
CA LYS A 106 8.94 -9.55 -9.77
C LYS A 106 8.64 -10.95 -9.24
N LYS A 107 9.54 -11.51 -8.43
CA LYS A 107 9.33 -12.82 -7.81
C LYS A 107 8.11 -12.83 -6.90
N SER A 108 7.87 -11.77 -6.14
CA SER A 108 6.68 -11.64 -5.29
C SER A 108 5.38 -11.63 -6.10
N VAL A 109 5.38 -10.91 -7.24
CA VAL A 109 4.25 -10.88 -8.18
C VAL A 109 4.03 -12.26 -8.78
N GLU A 110 5.07 -12.95 -9.25
CA GLU A 110 4.97 -14.31 -9.79
C GLU A 110 4.30 -15.26 -8.78
N LEU A 111 4.74 -15.25 -7.52
CA LEU A 111 4.14 -16.09 -6.46
C LEU A 111 2.67 -15.75 -6.20
N ALA A 112 2.30 -14.47 -6.23
CA ALA A 112 0.92 -14.04 -6.05
C ALA A 112 0.03 -14.41 -7.27
N MET A 113 0.58 -14.28 -8.46
CA MET A 113 -0.02 -14.70 -9.75
C MET A 113 -0.07 -16.22 -9.92
N ASP A 114 0.65 -16.98 -9.10
CA ASP A 114 0.52 -18.43 -8.95
C ASP A 114 -0.37 -18.84 -7.75
N GLY A 115 -0.69 -17.90 -6.86
CA GLY A 115 -1.58 -18.13 -5.71
C GLY A 115 -0.86 -18.80 -4.54
N GLN A 116 0.48 -18.79 -4.56
CA GLN A 116 1.33 -19.32 -3.51
C GLN A 116 1.47 -18.36 -2.33
N VAL A 117 1.20 -17.07 -2.54
CA VAL A 117 1.07 -16.04 -1.51
C VAL A 117 -0.23 -15.26 -1.72
N GLN A 118 -0.83 -14.76 -0.65
CA GLN A 118 -2.15 -14.12 -0.71
C GLN A 118 -2.09 -12.60 -0.84
N ALA A 119 -1.01 -11.98 -0.37
CA ALA A 119 -0.81 -10.54 -0.49
C ALA A 119 0.68 -10.18 -0.45
N LEU A 120 0.98 -8.96 -0.90
CA LEU A 120 2.30 -8.35 -0.80
C LEU A 120 2.26 -7.21 0.23
N ALA A 121 3.30 -7.11 1.05
CA ALA A 121 3.61 -5.93 1.87
C ALA A 121 4.99 -5.42 1.43
N THR A 122 5.03 -4.39 0.60
CA THR A 122 6.28 -3.94 -0.03
C THR A 122 7.01 -2.92 0.81
N THR A 123 8.32 -3.09 0.95
CA THR A 123 9.23 -2.05 1.47
C THR A 123 9.56 -1.01 0.38
N PRO A 124 10.27 0.08 0.73
CA PRO A 124 10.62 1.14 -0.23
C PRO A 124 11.64 0.73 -1.29
N ILE A 125 11.55 1.35 -2.47
CA ILE A 125 12.55 1.28 -3.55
C ILE A 125 13.08 2.68 -3.91
N ASN A 126 14.29 2.74 -4.48
CA ASN A 126 14.89 3.99 -4.94
C ASN A 126 14.81 4.12 -6.48
N LYS A 127 14.18 5.20 -6.95
CA LYS A 127 13.98 5.44 -8.40
C LYS A 127 15.29 5.66 -9.16
N GLU A 128 16.29 6.28 -8.51
CA GLU A 128 17.61 6.49 -9.11
C GLU A 128 18.38 5.18 -9.22
N SER A 129 18.27 4.29 -8.23
CA SER A 129 18.82 2.93 -8.28
C SER A 129 18.19 2.12 -9.42
N LEU A 130 16.86 2.15 -9.56
CA LEU A 130 16.16 1.51 -10.70
C LEU A 130 16.70 2.01 -12.04
N LYS A 131 16.88 3.33 -12.18
CA LYS A 131 17.43 3.94 -13.39
C LYS A 131 18.89 3.53 -13.62
N ALA A 132 19.71 3.47 -12.58
CA ALA A 132 21.10 3.02 -12.66
C ALA A 132 21.19 1.55 -13.13
N ALA A 133 20.23 0.71 -12.71
CA ALA A 133 20.06 -0.67 -13.15
C ALA A 133 19.46 -0.80 -14.56
N LYS A 134 19.03 0.30 -15.19
CA LYS A 134 18.31 0.32 -16.48
C LYS A 134 17.00 -0.49 -16.46
N VAL A 135 16.36 -0.56 -15.29
CA VAL A 135 15.01 -1.12 -15.16
C VAL A 135 14.03 -0.22 -15.93
N PRO A 136 13.12 -0.76 -16.76
CA PRO A 136 12.25 0.03 -17.64
C PRO A 136 11.04 0.66 -16.92
N TYR A 137 11.11 0.87 -15.61
CA TYR A 137 10.02 1.40 -14.78
C TYR A 137 10.51 2.53 -13.89
N ILE A 138 9.63 3.50 -13.62
CA ILE A 138 9.93 4.67 -12.79
C ILE A 138 9.69 4.37 -11.30
N GLY A 139 8.78 3.46 -10.97
CA GLY A 139 8.47 3.10 -9.59
C GLY A 139 7.61 1.85 -9.46
N HIS A 140 7.04 1.65 -8.27
CA HIS A 140 6.21 0.49 -7.96
C HIS A 140 4.96 0.39 -8.82
N THR A 141 4.28 1.52 -9.08
CA THR A 141 2.97 1.51 -9.72
C THR A 141 3.08 0.96 -11.15
N GLU A 142 3.96 1.54 -11.96
CA GLU A 142 4.15 1.13 -13.36
C GLU A 142 4.71 -0.30 -13.46
N MET A 143 5.59 -0.67 -12.52
CA MET A 143 6.16 -2.01 -12.45
C MET A 143 5.11 -3.07 -12.10
N LEU A 144 4.25 -2.80 -11.10
CA LEU A 144 3.21 -3.73 -10.68
C LEU A 144 2.09 -3.86 -11.71
N GLU A 145 1.72 -2.76 -12.37
CA GLU A 145 0.76 -2.74 -13.49
C GLU A 145 1.20 -3.69 -14.61
N ASP A 146 2.43 -3.51 -15.12
CA ASP A 146 2.96 -4.30 -16.23
C ASP A 146 3.15 -5.77 -15.84
N LEU A 147 3.75 -6.05 -14.68
CA LEU A 147 3.96 -7.41 -14.20
C LEU A 147 2.66 -8.15 -13.91
N ALA A 148 1.59 -7.43 -13.54
CA ALA A 148 0.30 -8.03 -13.22
C ALA A 148 -0.70 -8.00 -14.39
N GLY A 149 -0.38 -7.31 -15.49
CA GLY A 149 -1.29 -7.10 -16.62
C GLY A 149 -2.55 -6.32 -16.23
N SER A 150 -2.41 -5.27 -15.43
CA SER A 150 -3.52 -4.42 -14.97
C SER A 150 -3.25 -2.95 -15.30
N ASP A 151 -4.24 -2.26 -15.87
CA ASP A 151 -4.09 -0.92 -16.43
C ASP A 151 -4.57 0.22 -15.51
N ASP A 152 -5.16 -0.08 -14.34
CA ASP A 152 -5.75 0.97 -13.49
C ASP A 152 -5.81 0.63 -11.98
N PRO A 153 -4.67 0.66 -11.26
CA PRO A 153 -4.62 0.40 -9.82
C PRO A 153 -5.30 1.51 -9.02
N LEU A 154 -6.38 1.14 -8.35
CA LEU A 154 -7.07 2.01 -7.40
C LEU A 154 -6.31 2.02 -6.06
N THR A 155 -5.75 3.17 -5.70
CA THR A 155 -5.09 3.38 -4.40
C THR A 155 -6.09 3.83 -3.34
N MET A 156 -5.94 3.28 -2.13
CA MET A 156 -6.67 3.63 -0.93
C MET A 156 -5.69 3.79 0.22
N PHE A 157 -5.91 4.77 1.09
CA PHE A 157 -5.23 4.84 2.38
C PHE A 157 -6.10 4.20 3.47
N GLU A 158 -5.45 3.53 4.40
CA GLU A 158 -6.06 3.07 5.63
C GLU A 158 -5.27 3.56 6.84
N VAL A 159 -5.98 4.09 7.84
CA VAL A 159 -5.40 4.47 9.12
C VAL A 159 -6.46 4.33 10.21
N ASN A 160 -6.17 3.54 11.25
CA ASN A 160 -7.09 3.30 12.36
C ASN A 160 -8.52 2.91 11.91
N GLY A 161 -8.63 2.09 10.85
CA GLY A 161 -9.89 1.65 10.26
C GLY A 161 -10.59 2.68 9.35
N MET A 162 -10.13 3.92 9.31
CA MET A 162 -10.60 4.92 8.33
C MET A 162 -10.00 4.63 6.96
N ARG A 163 -10.85 4.47 5.96
CA ARG A 163 -10.47 4.22 4.56
C ARG A 163 -10.67 5.46 3.70
N ILE A 164 -9.67 5.84 2.94
CA ILE A 164 -9.70 7.05 2.09
C ILE A 164 -9.29 6.67 0.66
N PHE A 165 -10.18 6.88 -0.28
CA PHE A 165 -9.88 6.81 -1.72
C PHE A 165 -9.62 8.20 -2.27
N PHE A 166 -8.98 8.26 -3.45
CA PHE A 166 -8.59 9.50 -4.09
C PHE A 166 -9.10 9.57 -5.53
N LEU A 167 -10.01 10.50 -5.81
CA LEU A 167 -10.50 10.77 -7.15
C LEU A 167 -9.37 11.30 -8.04
N THR A 168 -8.48 12.13 -7.50
CA THR A 168 -7.27 12.60 -8.16
C THR A 168 -6.07 12.50 -7.22
N ARG A 169 -4.88 12.27 -7.77
CA ARG A 169 -3.63 12.12 -7.02
C ARG A 169 -2.60 13.16 -7.47
N HIS A 170 -1.51 12.72 -8.11
CA HIS A 170 -0.35 13.56 -8.49
C HIS A 170 -0.66 14.51 -9.65
N LEU A 171 -1.52 15.51 -9.41
CA LEU A 171 -1.87 16.60 -10.32
C LEU A 171 -1.66 17.95 -9.64
N SER A 172 -1.52 19.03 -10.43
CA SER A 172 -1.68 20.37 -9.87
C SER A 172 -3.11 20.53 -9.36
N LEU A 173 -3.33 21.33 -8.31
CA LEU A 173 -4.67 21.52 -7.75
C LEU A 173 -5.67 22.03 -8.81
N LYS A 174 -5.22 22.91 -9.71
CA LYS A 174 -6.03 23.39 -10.84
C LYS A 174 -6.47 22.25 -11.76
N ASP A 175 -5.55 21.36 -12.12
CA ASP A 175 -5.85 20.23 -13.00
C ASP A 175 -6.71 19.18 -12.28
N ALA A 176 -6.52 18.99 -10.97
CA ALA A 176 -7.39 18.16 -10.15
C ALA A 176 -8.84 18.67 -10.16
N ILE A 177 -9.06 19.97 -9.95
CA ILE A 177 -10.39 20.60 -10.01
C ILE A 177 -11.03 20.38 -11.39
N ALA A 178 -10.26 20.53 -12.48
CA ALA A 178 -10.76 20.33 -13.84
C ALA A 178 -11.23 18.88 -14.11
N GLN A 179 -10.79 17.91 -13.31
CA GLN A 179 -11.20 16.50 -13.41
C GLN A 179 -12.47 16.20 -12.61
N MET A 180 -13.05 17.16 -11.88
CA MET A 180 -14.26 16.95 -11.06
C MET A 180 -15.52 16.90 -11.93
N THR A 181 -15.65 15.91 -12.82
CA THR A 181 -16.85 15.71 -13.64
C THR A 181 -17.80 14.71 -13.01
N LYS A 182 -19.11 14.88 -13.27
CA LYS A 182 -20.14 13.95 -12.77
C LYS A 182 -19.88 12.49 -13.17
N GLU A 183 -19.45 12.24 -14.41
CA GLU A 183 -19.17 10.89 -14.92
C GLU A 183 -17.98 10.27 -14.18
N ARG A 184 -16.94 11.07 -13.91
CA ARG A 184 -15.75 10.58 -13.22
C ARG A 184 -16.03 10.29 -11.75
N VAL A 185 -16.84 11.12 -11.08
CA VAL A 185 -17.31 10.86 -9.70
C VAL A 185 -18.10 9.56 -9.63
N GLN A 186 -19.04 9.35 -10.58
CA GLN A 186 -19.82 8.11 -10.67
C GLN A 186 -18.91 6.88 -10.86
N ASP A 187 -18.03 6.91 -11.87
CA ASP A 187 -17.12 5.81 -12.17
C ASP A 187 -16.24 5.45 -10.96
N TYR A 188 -15.66 6.46 -10.30
CA TYR A 188 -14.81 6.21 -9.14
C TYR A 188 -15.59 5.61 -7.97
N LEU A 189 -16.81 6.05 -7.69
CA LEU A 189 -17.62 5.44 -6.64
C LEU A 189 -17.89 3.96 -6.90
N ILE A 190 -18.19 3.58 -8.15
CA ILE A 190 -18.37 2.17 -8.54
C ILE A 190 -17.07 1.37 -8.38
N ARG A 191 -15.92 1.97 -8.74
CA ARG A 191 -14.60 1.35 -8.55
C ARG A 191 -14.26 1.18 -7.07
N CYS A 192 -14.55 2.18 -6.25
CA CYS A 192 -14.32 2.15 -4.80
C CYS A 192 -15.20 1.11 -4.11
N ASP A 193 -16.48 1.00 -4.47
CA ASP A 193 -17.37 -0.04 -3.93
C ASP A 193 -16.87 -1.45 -4.26
N ARG A 194 -16.49 -1.70 -5.52
CA ARG A 194 -15.86 -2.98 -5.92
C ARG A 194 -14.61 -3.28 -5.11
N ALA A 195 -13.75 -2.29 -4.89
CA ALA A 195 -12.56 -2.46 -4.05
C ALA A 195 -12.92 -2.82 -2.60
N LEU A 196 -13.86 -2.11 -1.98
CA LEU A 196 -14.31 -2.43 -0.63
C LEU A 196 -14.98 -3.81 -0.53
N GLN A 197 -15.75 -4.20 -1.55
CA GLN A 197 -16.35 -5.53 -1.64
C GLN A 197 -15.26 -6.59 -1.66
N ARG A 198 -14.21 -6.38 -2.45
CA ARG A 198 -13.06 -7.28 -2.55
C ARG A 198 -12.23 -7.37 -1.26
N LEU A 199 -12.19 -6.29 -0.49
CA LEU A 199 -11.62 -6.28 0.86
C LEU A 199 -12.54 -6.96 1.91
N GLY A 200 -13.77 -7.32 1.54
CA GLY A 200 -14.75 -7.94 2.44
C GLY A 200 -15.42 -6.95 3.40
N VAL A 201 -15.49 -5.67 3.05
CA VAL A 201 -16.25 -4.68 3.80
C VAL A 201 -17.74 -4.86 3.50
N GLU A 202 -18.56 -5.05 4.54
CA GLU A 202 -19.98 -5.42 4.38
C GLU A 202 -20.88 -4.24 4.02
N ASN A 203 -20.88 -3.17 4.83
CA ASN A 203 -21.83 -2.05 4.73
C ASN A 203 -21.49 -1.05 3.61
N ARG A 204 -20.20 -0.91 3.27
CA ARG A 204 -19.65 -0.08 2.16
C ARG A 204 -20.29 1.30 1.98
N ARG A 205 -20.67 1.95 3.09
CA ARG A 205 -21.26 3.30 3.05
C ARG A 205 -20.18 4.35 2.81
N PHE A 206 -20.26 5.04 1.69
CA PHE A 206 -19.33 6.09 1.29
C PHE A 206 -19.79 7.49 1.68
N ALA A 207 -18.83 8.33 2.08
CA ALA A 207 -18.98 9.78 2.01
C ALA A 207 -18.08 10.37 0.92
N VAL A 208 -18.62 11.24 0.10
CA VAL A 208 -17.83 12.05 -0.83
C VAL A 208 -17.52 13.39 -0.17
N ALA A 209 -16.25 13.75 -0.09
CA ALA A 209 -15.84 15.04 0.45
C ALA A 209 -16.29 16.19 -0.48
N GLY A 210 -16.59 17.36 0.09
CA GLY A 210 -16.75 18.60 -0.68
C GLY A 210 -15.42 19.06 -1.28
N LEU A 211 -15.46 19.70 -2.44
CA LEU A 211 -14.29 20.29 -3.08
C LEU A 211 -14.01 21.67 -2.48
N ASN A 212 -15.07 22.48 -2.45
CA ASN A 212 -15.10 23.82 -1.90
C ASN A 212 -15.38 23.78 -0.40
N PRO A 213 -14.96 24.80 0.36
CA PRO A 213 -15.33 24.91 1.77
C PRO A 213 -16.86 24.85 1.92
N HIS A 214 -17.30 24.13 2.95
CA HIS A 214 -18.73 23.89 3.22
C HIS A 214 -19.49 23.24 2.05
N SER A 215 -18.77 22.51 1.17
CA SER A 215 -19.36 21.90 -0.04
C SER A 215 -20.04 22.93 -0.95
N GLY A 216 -19.43 24.11 -1.11
CA GLY A 216 -19.88 25.16 -2.03
C GLY A 216 -21.04 26.01 -1.51
N GLU A 217 -21.66 25.65 -0.37
CA GLU A 217 -22.76 26.40 0.27
C GLU A 217 -23.87 26.78 -0.73
N GLY A 218 -24.34 25.79 -1.50
CA GLY A 218 -25.39 25.96 -2.50
C GLY A 218 -25.00 26.79 -3.74
N GLY A 219 -23.70 26.92 -4.02
CA GLY A 219 -23.18 27.71 -5.15
C GLY A 219 -22.48 29.00 -4.74
N LEU A 220 -22.54 29.38 -3.45
CA LEU A 220 -21.93 30.61 -2.94
C LEU A 220 -20.40 30.59 -3.00
N PHE A 221 -19.78 29.42 -2.79
CA PHE A 221 -18.32 29.25 -2.75
C PHE A 221 -17.77 28.39 -3.89
N GLY A 222 -18.53 28.24 -4.98
CA GLY A 222 -18.18 27.39 -6.11
C GLY A 222 -19.36 26.55 -6.57
N TRP A 223 -19.37 26.18 -7.84
CA TRP A 223 -20.50 25.50 -8.49
C TRP A 223 -20.22 24.02 -8.77
N GLU A 224 -18.98 23.56 -8.55
CA GLU A 224 -18.54 22.19 -8.81
C GLU A 224 -19.39 21.17 -8.04
N GLU A 225 -19.80 21.47 -6.80
CA GLU A 225 -20.71 20.61 -6.05
C GLU A 225 -22.08 20.47 -6.70
N VAL A 226 -22.65 21.58 -7.16
CA VAL A 226 -24.00 21.64 -7.72
C VAL A 226 -24.04 21.02 -9.11
N GLU A 227 -23.06 21.34 -9.94
CA GLU A 227 -23.06 20.99 -11.37
C GLU A 227 -22.43 19.62 -11.65
N GLN A 228 -21.51 19.15 -10.80
CA GLN A 228 -20.71 17.96 -11.09
C GLN A 228 -20.77 16.91 -9.97
N ILE A 229 -20.37 17.28 -8.74
CA ILE A 229 -20.14 16.28 -7.69
C ILE A 229 -21.44 15.67 -7.19
N LYS A 230 -22.44 16.49 -6.83
CA LYS A 230 -23.75 15.97 -6.38
C LYS A 230 -24.45 15.17 -7.49
N PRO A 231 -24.51 15.65 -8.75
CA PRO A 231 -25.02 14.82 -9.84
C PRO A 231 -24.28 13.49 -10.03
N GLY A 232 -22.94 13.48 -9.89
CA GLY A 232 -22.15 12.25 -9.98
C GLY A 232 -22.45 11.25 -8.85
N ILE A 233 -22.65 11.74 -7.63
CA ILE A 233 -23.11 10.92 -6.49
C ILE A 233 -24.49 10.36 -6.76
N GLU A 234 -25.44 11.18 -7.22
CA GLU A 234 -26.80 10.73 -7.54
C GLU A 234 -26.82 9.67 -8.65
N LEU A 235 -25.92 9.74 -9.62
CA LEU A 235 -25.74 8.71 -10.64
C LEU A 235 -25.22 7.40 -10.02
N ALA A 236 -24.19 7.45 -9.17
CA ALA A 236 -23.68 6.27 -8.48
C ALA A 236 -24.74 5.62 -7.56
N VAL A 237 -25.57 6.42 -6.88
CA VAL A 237 -26.69 5.90 -6.07
C VAL A 237 -27.72 5.17 -6.94
N LYS A 238 -28.00 5.67 -8.16
CA LYS A 238 -28.86 4.96 -9.12
C LYS A 238 -28.28 3.63 -9.57
N ASP A 239 -26.95 3.50 -9.58
CA ASP A 239 -26.23 2.25 -9.85
C ASP A 239 -26.12 1.33 -8.62
N GLY A 240 -26.73 1.70 -7.49
CA GLY A 240 -26.81 0.87 -6.29
C GLY A 240 -25.69 1.10 -5.28
N ILE A 241 -24.85 2.13 -5.45
CA ILE A 241 -23.81 2.48 -4.49
C ILE A 241 -24.41 3.22 -3.29
N ASP A 242 -24.15 2.78 -2.05
CA ASP A 242 -24.52 3.53 -0.85
C ASP A 242 -23.52 4.68 -0.63
N ALA A 243 -23.78 5.81 -1.29
CA ALA A 243 -22.95 7.01 -1.19
C ALA A 243 -23.77 8.22 -0.73
N VAL A 244 -23.16 9.04 0.12
CA VAL A 244 -23.70 10.33 0.55
C VAL A 244 -22.70 11.46 0.29
N GLY A 245 -23.22 12.67 0.09
CA GLY A 245 -22.42 13.88 -0.01
C GLY A 245 -22.95 14.86 -1.06
N PRO A 246 -22.14 15.89 -1.41
CA PRO A 246 -20.84 16.18 -0.80
C PRO A 246 -20.97 16.54 0.70
N VAL A 247 -20.02 16.07 1.51
CA VAL A 247 -19.92 16.35 2.95
C VAL A 247 -18.74 17.31 3.18
N PRO A 248 -18.87 18.37 3.99
CA PRO A 248 -17.77 19.30 4.24
C PRO A 248 -16.46 18.60 4.66
N ALA A 249 -15.38 18.89 3.93
CA ALA A 249 -14.11 18.18 4.05
C ALA A 249 -13.45 18.29 5.43
N ASP A 250 -13.70 19.39 6.14
CA ASP A 250 -13.25 19.64 7.52
C ASP A 250 -13.88 18.69 8.55
N SER A 251 -15.03 18.09 8.23
CA SER A 251 -15.76 17.21 9.15
C SER A 251 -15.87 15.76 8.68
N VAL A 252 -15.78 15.49 7.36
CA VAL A 252 -16.03 14.16 6.79
C VAL A 252 -15.04 13.10 7.28
N PHE A 253 -13.75 13.43 7.39
CA PHE A 253 -12.73 12.48 7.84
C PHE A 253 -12.84 12.19 9.33
N PHE A 254 -13.15 13.20 10.15
CA PHE A 254 -13.47 12.99 11.56
C PHE A 254 -14.70 12.08 11.72
N GLN A 255 -15.74 12.29 10.92
CA GLN A 255 -16.93 11.42 10.93
C GLN A 255 -16.60 9.98 10.52
N ALA A 256 -15.76 9.79 9.51
CA ALA A 256 -15.33 8.47 9.07
C ALA A 256 -14.47 7.75 10.13
N LEU A 257 -13.54 8.46 10.77
CA LEU A 257 -12.74 7.92 11.87
C LEU A 257 -13.61 7.47 13.06
N ASN A 258 -14.77 8.12 13.27
CA ASN A 258 -15.76 7.73 14.29
C ASN A 258 -16.79 6.71 13.79
N GLY A 259 -16.56 6.06 12.64
CA GLY A 259 -17.38 4.96 12.14
C GLY A 259 -18.70 5.37 11.50
N LYS A 260 -18.90 6.66 11.15
CA LYS A 260 -20.11 7.09 10.44
C LYS A 260 -20.15 6.61 8.98
N TYR A 261 -18.98 6.45 8.38
CA TYR A 261 -18.79 6.02 6.99
C TYR A 261 -17.70 4.94 6.94
N ASP A 262 -17.89 3.95 6.08
CA ASP A 262 -16.92 2.85 5.89
C ASP A 262 -15.71 3.28 5.04
N ALA A 263 -15.90 4.31 4.21
CA ALA A 263 -14.86 4.96 3.44
C ALA A 263 -15.22 6.40 3.03
N VAL A 264 -14.20 7.20 2.74
CA VAL A 264 -14.33 8.55 2.18
C VAL A 264 -13.70 8.60 0.79
N LEU A 265 -14.41 9.16 -0.18
CA LEU A 265 -13.81 9.58 -1.46
C LEU A 265 -13.30 11.01 -1.30
N SER A 266 -11.98 11.14 -1.20
CA SER A 266 -11.28 12.42 -1.26
C SER A 266 -11.15 12.85 -2.72
N LEU A 267 -11.36 14.13 -2.99
CA LEU A 267 -11.39 14.66 -4.36
C LEU A 267 -10.00 14.99 -4.91
N TYR A 268 -9.05 15.35 -4.04
CA TYR A 268 -7.68 15.64 -4.41
C TYR A 268 -6.69 15.14 -3.35
N HIS A 269 -5.42 14.96 -3.75
CA HIS A 269 -4.36 14.36 -2.94
C HIS A 269 -4.30 14.91 -1.50
N ASP A 270 -4.01 16.20 -1.35
CA ASP A 270 -3.74 16.78 -0.03
C ASP A 270 -4.94 16.71 0.92
N GLN A 271 -6.18 16.70 0.40
CA GLN A 271 -7.39 16.63 1.23
C GLN A 271 -7.43 15.37 2.11
N GLY A 272 -7.22 14.20 1.50
CA GLY A 272 -7.20 12.93 2.22
C GLY A 272 -5.85 12.61 2.85
N HIS A 273 -4.73 13.01 2.22
CA HIS A 273 -3.40 12.77 2.77
C HIS A 273 -3.20 13.52 4.10
N ILE A 274 -3.61 14.79 4.19
CA ILE A 274 -3.51 15.56 5.45
C ILE A 274 -4.34 14.87 6.54
N ALA A 275 -5.57 14.47 6.24
CA ALA A 275 -6.42 13.79 7.21
C ALA A 275 -5.81 12.47 7.72
N ALA A 276 -5.25 11.64 6.82
CA ALA A 276 -4.63 10.39 7.21
C ALA A 276 -3.37 10.62 8.08
N LYS A 277 -2.47 11.49 7.62
CA LYS A 277 -1.18 11.75 8.27
C LYS A 277 -1.30 12.46 9.61
N MET A 278 -2.29 13.34 9.77
CA MET A 278 -2.59 13.96 11.06
C MET A 278 -3.24 12.97 12.04
N THR A 279 -3.90 11.91 11.53
CA THR A 279 -4.47 10.85 12.36
C THR A 279 -3.36 9.96 12.92
N ASP A 280 -2.53 9.41 12.05
CA ASP A 280 -1.32 8.67 12.43
C ASP A 280 -0.36 8.61 11.24
N PHE A 281 0.73 9.36 11.33
CA PHE A 281 1.71 9.45 10.25
C PHE A 281 2.38 8.09 9.95
N HIS A 282 2.67 7.32 11.00
CA HIS A 282 3.46 6.10 10.91
C HIS A 282 2.61 4.89 10.54
N ARG A 283 1.34 4.86 10.98
CA ARG A 283 0.41 3.75 10.73
C ARG A 283 -0.54 3.98 9.54
N THR A 284 -0.36 5.06 8.79
CA THR A 284 -1.07 5.22 7.51
C THR A 284 -0.49 4.23 6.48
N VAL A 285 -1.31 3.31 5.99
CA VAL A 285 -0.95 2.29 4.99
C VAL A 285 -1.54 2.63 3.64
N SER A 286 -0.72 2.55 2.59
CA SER A 286 -1.20 2.62 1.21
C SER A 286 -1.58 1.22 0.71
N ILE A 287 -2.81 1.05 0.24
CA ILE A 287 -3.36 -0.18 -0.32
C ILE A 287 -3.61 -0.02 -1.81
N THR A 288 -3.22 -1.00 -2.61
CA THR A 288 -3.43 -1.04 -4.06
C THR A 288 -4.46 -2.13 -4.40
N ASN A 289 -5.67 -1.73 -4.81
CA ASN A 289 -6.82 -2.63 -4.98
C ASN A 289 -7.04 -3.10 -6.43
N GLY A 290 -6.50 -2.41 -7.43
CA GLY A 290 -6.72 -2.76 -8.84
C GLY A 290 -5.83 -3.88 -9.39
N LEU A 291 -5.01 -4.51 -8.55
CA LEU A 291 -4.15 -5.63 -8.94
C LEU A 291 -4.87 -6.98 -8.71
N PRO A 292 -4.53 -8.06 -9.44
CA PRO A 292 -5.04 -9.42 -9.21
C PRO A 292 -4.69 -10.02 -7.83
N PHE A 293 -3.85 -9.34 -7.06
CA PHE A 293 -3.47 -9.66 -5.68
C PHE A 293 -3.45 -8.38 -4.84
N LEU A 294 -3.57 -8.51 -3.52
CA LEU A 294 -3.53 -7.36 -2.62
C LEU A 294 -2.10 -6.89 -2.45
N ARG A 295 -1.87 -5.58 -2.51
CA ARG A 295 -0.57 -4.98 -2.16
C ARG A 295 -0.73 -3.84 -1.17
N THR A 296 -0.05 -3.94 -0.04
CA THR A 296 0.15 -2.84 0.92
C THR A 296 1.56 -2.29 0.82
N SER A 297 1.76 -1.05 1.25
CA SER A 297 3.04 -0.37 1.21
C SER A 297 3.15 0.68 2.28
N VAL A 298 4.36 0.80 2.81
CA VAL A 298 4.77 1.97 3.59
C VAL A 298 4.73 3.21 2.70
N ASP A 299 4.51 4.37 3.33
CA ASP A 299 4.39 5.66 2.65
C ASP A 299 5.65 6.55 2.81
N HIS A 300 6.76 5.94 3.25
CA HIS A 300 8.08 6.59 3.31
C HIS A 300 9.04 5.99 2.26
N GLY A 301 10.08 6.75 1.90
CA GLY A 301 11.11 6.31 0.95
C GLY A 301 12.16 5.38 1.57
N THR A 302 13.23 5.12 0.81
CA THR A 302 14.36 4.28 1.24
C THR A 302 15.21 4.86 2.35
N ALA A 303 15.01 6.14 2.69
CA ALA A 303 15.68 6.85 3.78
C ALA A 303 17.20 6.59 3.83
N PHE A 304 17.86 6.80 2.68
CA PHE A 304 19.28 6.55 2.48
C PHE A 304 20.19 7.25 3.50
N ASP A 305 19.76 8.41 4.00
CA ASP A 305 20.45 9.17 5.03
C ASP A 305 20.53 8.45 6.38
N ILE A 306 19.67 7.46 6.64
CA ILE A 306 19.63 6.68 7.88
C ILE A 306 19.84 5.17 7.69
N ALA A 307 19.97 4.70 6.46
CA ALA A 307 20.20 3.29 6.16
C ALA A 307 21.49 2.77 6.82
N GLY A 308 21.42 1.58 7.41
CA GLY A 308 22.51 0.92 8.11
C GLY A 308 22.82 1.50 9.50
N LYS A 309 21.99 2.41 10.02
CA LYS A 309 22.23 3.09 11.31
C LYS A 309 21.34 2.58 12.44
N ASN A 310 20.43 1.64 12.18
CA ASN A 310 19.48 1.09 13.16
C ASN A 310 18.52 2.14 13.77
N ILE A 311 18.35 3.32 13.17
CA ILE A 311 17.46 4.37 13.69
C ILE A 311 16.10 4.44 12.96
N ALA A 312 15.92 3.68 11.88
CA ALA A 312 14.63 3.58 11.21
C ALA A 312 13.60 2.83 12.06
N GLU A 313 12.38 3.36 12.17
CA GLU A 313 11.27 2.73 12.89
C GLU A 313 10.51 1.74 11.99
N SER A 314 10.10 0.61 12.54
CA SER A 314 9.40 -0.46 11.82
C SER A 314 7.87 -0.36 11.84
N ILE A 315 7.31 0.57 12.62
CA ILE A 315 5.86 0.65 12.88
C ILE A 315 5.03 0.66 11.59
N SER A 316 5.47 1.40 10.57
CA SER A 316 4.78 1.45 9.28
C SER A 316 4.80 0.11 8.56
N MET A 317 5.92 -0.60 8.61
CA MET A 317 6.06 -1.92 7.99
C MET A 317 5.23 -2.97 8.72
N GLU A 318 5.23 -2.94 10.06
CA GLU A 318 4.38 -3.79 10.89
C GLU A 318 2.90 -3.61 10.53
N GLU A 319 2.45 -2.36 10.40
CA GLU A 319 1.07 -2.05 10.03
C GLU A 319 0.74 -2.50 8.60
N CYS A 320 1.66 -2.33 7.65
CA CYS A 320 1.47 -2.81 6.28
C CYS A 320 1.25 -4.33 6.21
N ILE A 321 2.01 -5.10 7.00
CA ILE A 321 1.87 -6.56 7.08
C ILE A 321 0.52 -6.93 7.70
N LYS A 322 0.13 -6.26 8.80
CA LYS A 322 -1.16 -6.50 9.49
C LYS A 322 -2.35 -6.20 8.58
N VAL A 323 -2.33 -5.06 7.89
CA VAL A 323 -3.39 -4.68 6.95
C VAL A 323 -3.46 -5.65 5.76
N ALA A 324 -2.31 -6.12 5.25
CA ALA A 324 -2.29 -7.15 4.22
C ALA A 324 -2.94 -8.46 4.73
N ALA A 325 -2.59 -8.89 5.94
CA ALA A 325 -3.15 -10.08 6.58
C ALA A 325 -4.65 -9.97 6.87
N GLN A 326 -5.12 -8.78 7.26
CA GLN A 326 -6.53 -8.49 7.54
C GLN A 326 -7.41 -8.73 6.31
N TYR A 327 -6.96 -8.28 5.14
CA TYR A 327 -7.77 -8.32 3.91
C TYR A 327 -7.50 -9.53 3.01
N ALA A 328 -6.34 -10.17 3.13
CA ALA A 328 -5.96 -11.33 2.33
C ALA A 328 -7.04 -12.45 2.27
N PRO A 329 -7.78 -12.80 3.35
CA PRO A 329 -8.81 -13.84 3.27
C PRO A 329 -9.98 -13.53 2.32
N ASN A 330 -10.30 -12.25 2.12
CA ASN A 330 -11.40 -11.82 1.24
C ASN A 330 -10.92 -11.46 -0.18
N PHE A 331 -9.64 -11.11 -0.31
CA PHE A 331 -9.04 -10.65 -1.56
C PHE A 331 -8.53 -11.81 -2.41
N THR A 332 -9.45 -12.61 -2.94
CA THR A 332 -9.14 -13.79 -3.75
C THR A 332 -9.25 -13.50 -5.25
N ARG A 333 -8.80 -14.42 -6.11
CA ARG A 333 -8.99 -14.28 -7.58
C ARG A 333 -10.44 -14.35 -8.01
N THR A 334 -11.30 -15.00 -7.23
CA THR A 334 -12.73 -15.09 -7.55
C THR A 334 -13.49 -13.81 -7.22
N THR A 335 -12.85 -12.85 -6.54
CA THR A 335 -13.42 -11.54 -6.22
C THR A 335 -12.88 -10.44 -7.16
N LEU A 336 -12.28 -10.82 -8.30
CA LEU A 336 -11.87 -9.92 -9.40
C LEU A 336 -13.03 -9.43 -10.26
#